data_AF-A0A944S8S2-F1
#
_entry.id   AF-A0A944S8S2-F1
#
_cell.length_a   1.000
_cell.length_b   1.000
_cell.length_c   1.000
_cell.angle_alpha   90.00
_cell.angle_beta   90.00
_cell.angle_gamma   90.00
#
_symmetry.space_group_name_H-M   'P 1'
#
loop_
_entity.id
_entity.type
_entity.pdbx_description
1 polymer ?
#
loop_
_entity_poly.entity_id
_entity_poly.type
_entity_poly.pdbx_seq_one_letter_code
_entity_poly.pdbx_strand_id
1 'polypeptide(L)'
;MSIGTIVGIIGGFALFFWAIFANTDNPAVFLSLSSLAMVGGGAIAGSYMSYQALYVNRAFGALVSQFSASTVTFQSLLADVALMIDWAKVVQTKGVVALEAEIGSDTSDSFLAVGGKFLLSNYRGDDLRNLLETANDSSYQRNTVQVTVLKKMGSLSPAYGMIGTLVGLVIMLGNMGGDPASLG
;
A
#
# COMPACT_ATOMS: atom_id res chain seq x y z
N MET A 1 -7.68 -4.23 12.97
CA MET A 1 -7.96 -4.58 11.56
C MET A 1 -8.72 -3.44 10.91
N SER A 2 -8.46 -3.16 9.63
CA SER A 2 -9.17 -2.10 8.90
C SER A 2 -10.55 -2.61 8.42
N ILE A 3 -11.57 -2.47 9.27
CA ILE A 3 -12.94 -2.95 8.99
C ILE A 3 -13.47 -2.38 7.68
N GLY A 4 -13.23 -1.09 7.41
CA GLY A 4 -13.66 -0.43 6.16
C GLY A 4 -13.08 -1.07 4.90
N THR A 5 -11.78 -1.40 4.90
CA THR A 5 -11.12 -2.07 3.76
C THR A 5 -11.73 -3.45 3.51
N ILE A 6 -11.95 -4.23 4.57
CA ILE A 6 -12.49 -5.58 4.48
C ILE A 6 -13.93 -5.55 3.96
N VAL A 7 -14.78 -4.69 4.53
CA VAL A 7 -16.17 -4.54 4.09
C VAL A 7 -16.24 -4.05 2.64
N GLY A 8 -15.37 -3.13 2.24
CA GLY A 8 -15.30 -2.66 0.85
C GLY A 8 -14.93 -3.76 -0.14
N ILE A 9 -13.91 -4.56 0.17
CA ILE A 9 -13.49 -5.69 -0.67
C ILE A 9 -14.61 -6.74 -0.75
N ILE A 10 -15.13 -7.19 0.39
CA ILE A 10 -16.19 -8.21 0.44
C ILE A 10 -17.45 -7.71 -0.28
N GLY A 11 -17.85 -6.47 -0.02
CA GLY A 11 -19.02 -5.86 -0.66
C GLY A 11 -18.87 -5.78 -2.18
N GLY A 12 -17.70 -5.37 -2.68
CA GLY A 12 -17.41 -5.33 -4.11
C GLY A 12 -17.53 -6.71 -4.77
N PHE A 13 -16.86 -7.73 -4.21
CA PHE A 13 -16.94 -9.09 -4.73
C PHE A 13 -18.35 -9.69 -4.61
N ALA A 14 -19.06 -9.43 -3.50
CA ALA A 14 -20.42 -9.93 -3.29
C ALA A 14 -21.40 -9.45 -4.37
N LEU A 15 -21.29 -8.19 -4.81
CA LEU A 15 -22.10 -7.66 -5.90
C LEU A 15 -21.81 -8.39 -7.23
N PHE A 16 -20.55 -8.69 -7.53
CA PHE A 16 -20.18 -9.46 -8.72
C PHE A 16 -20.71 -10.89 -8.66
N PHE A 17 -20.54 -11.58 -7.53
CA PHE A 17 -21.06 -12.94 -7.37
C PHE A 17 -22.58 -12.97 -7.45
N TRP A 18 -23.27 -12.04 -6.77
CA TRP A 18 -24.72 -11.93 -6.86
C TRP A 18 -25.20 -11.76 -8.29
N ALA A 19 -24.55 -10.90 -9.09
CA ALA A 19 -24.90 -10.72 -10.50
C ALA A 19 -24.70 -12.00 -11.34
N ILE A 20 -23.63 -12.76 -11.09
CA ILE A 20 -23.34 -14.01 -11.81
C ILE A 20 -24.37 -15.08 -11.45
N PHE A 21 -24.61 -15.31 -10.16
CA PHE A 21 -25.55 -16.34 -9.69
C PHE A 21 -27.01 -16.01 -10.04
N ALA A 22 -27.38 -14.73 -10.11
CA ALA A 22 -28.73 -14.32 -10.47
C ALA A 22 -29.04 -14.49 -11.97
N ASN A 23 -28.03 -14.47 -12.85
CA ASN A 23 -28.21 -14.47 -14.30
C ASN A 23 -27.68 -15.72 -15.02
N THR A 24 -27.04 -16.66 -14.32
CA THR A 24 -26.39 -17.83 -14.96
C THR A 24 -26.57 -19.10 -14.15
N ASP A 25 -26.94 -20.21 -14.83
CA ASP A 25 -27.06 -21.55 -14.23
C ASP A 25 -25.70 -22.24 -13.97
N ASN A 26 -24.64 -21.84 -14.69
CA ASN A 26 -23.28 -22.35 -14.53
C ASN A 26 -22.26 -21.22 -14.25
N PRO A 27 -21.99 -20.90 -12.97
CA PRO A 27 -21.04 -19.85 -12.56
C PRO A 27 -19.59 -20.16 -12.92
N ALA A 28 -19.24 -21.45 -13.12
CA ALA A 28 -17.86 -21.88 -13.32
C ALA A 28 -17.28 -21.39 -14.67
N VAL A 29 -18.14 -21.01 -15.62
CA VAL A 29 -17.72 -20.50 -16.94
C VAL A 29 -16.96 -19.17 -16.82
N PHE A 30 -17.23 -18.36 -15.79
CA PHE A 30 -16.56 -17.08 -15.59
C PHE A 30 -15.14 -17.20 -14.99
N LEU A 31 -14.75 -18.38 -14.51
CA LEU A 31 -13.44 -18.62 -13.91
C LEU A 31 -12.54 -19.42 -14.85
N SER A 32 -11.66 -18.71 -15.54
CA SER A 32 -10.62 -19.28 -16.40
C SER A 32 -9.24 -19.06 -15.79
N LEU A 33 -8.50 -20.14 -15.56
CA LEU A 33 -7.12 -20.08 -15.07
C LEU A 33 -6.22 -19.35 -16.08
N SER A 34 -6.42 -19.56 -17.38
CA SER A 34 -5.67 -18.89 -18.43
C SER A 34 -5.91 -17.38 -18.44
N SER A 35 -7.16 -16.93 -18.24
CA SER A 35 -7.50 -15.51 -18.18
C SER A 35 -6.91 -14.84 -16.94
N LEU A 36 -6.96 -15.52 -15.79
CA LEU A 36 -6.32 -15.05 -14.55
C LEU A 36 -4.80 -14.95 -14.70
N ALA A 37 -4.16 -15.96 -15.31
CA ALA A 37 -2.72 -15.96 -15.55
C ALA A 37 -2.29 -14.84 -16.51
N MET A 38 -3.07 -14.56 -17.56
CA MET A 38 -2.77 -13.46 -18.49
C MET A 38 -2.89 -12.09 -17.83
N VAL A 39 -4.00 -11.83 -17.12
CA VAL A 39 -4.23 -10.52 -16.48
C VAL A 39 -3.33 -10.32 -15.27
N GLY A 40 -3.32 -11.29 -14.35
CA GLY A 40 -2.51 -11.23 -13.13
C GLY A 40 -1.03 -11.34 -13.44
N GLY A 41 -0.61 -12.35 -14.20
CA GLY A 41 0.78 -12.53 -14.62
C GLY A 41 1.29 -11.38 -15.48
N GLY A 42 0.46 -10.87 -16.40
CA GLY A 42 0.77 -9.68 -17.21
C GLY A 42 0.96 -8.42 -16.37
N ALA A 43 0.04 -8.14 -15.44
CA ALA A 43 0.14 -6.97 -14.57
C ALA A 43 1.37 -7.02 -13.65
N ILE A 44 1.73 -8.21 -13.16
CA ILE A 44 2.95 -8.44 -12.36
C ILE A 44 4.21 -8.31 -13.23
N ALA A 45 4.26 -8.94 -14.40
CA ALA A 45 5.40 -8.83 -15.31
C ALA A 45 5.62 -7.38 -15.75
N GLY A 46 4.54 -6.68 -16.10
CA GLY A 46 4.58 -5.26 -16.48
C GLY A 46 5.04 -4.33 -15.35
N SER A 47 4.77 -4.70 -14.08
CA SER A 47 5.28 -3.94 -12.94
C SER A 47 6.78 -4.15 -12.72
N TYR A 48 7.30 -5.37 -12.93
CA TYR A 48 8.75 -5.65 -12.94
C TYR A 48 9.49 -4.98 -14.10
N MET A 49 8.83 -4.77 -15.25
CA MET A 49 9.40 -3.99 -16.35
C MET A 49 9.46 -2.49 -16.04
N SER A 50 8.51 -1.99 -15.24
CA SER A 50 8.38 -0.56 -14.95
C SER A 50 9.19 -0.10 -13.73
N TYR A 51 9.42 -0.99 -12.75
CA TYR A 51 10.06 -0.66 -11.48
C TYR A 51 11.08 -1.72 -11.06
N GLN A 52 12.03 -1.34 -10.19
CA GLN A 52 12.99 -2.30 -9.63
C GLN A 52 12.28 -3.38 -8.81
N ALA A 53 12.76 -4.63 -8.94
CA ALA A 53 12.18 -5.80 -8.29
C ALA A 53 12.00 -5.67 -6.77
N LEU A 54 12.90 -4.96 -6.10
CA LEU A 54 12.81 -4.69 -4.66
C LEU A 54 11.51 -3.97 -4.28
N TYR A 55 11.12 -2.95 -5.06
CA TYR A 55 9.91 -2.17 -4.78
C TYR A 55 8.64 -2.94 -5.10
N VAL A 56 8.67 -3.77 -6.14
CA VAL A 56 7.57 -4.68 -6.48
C VAL A 56 7.33 -5.70 -5.36
N ASN A 57 8.38 -6.34 -4.87
CA ASN A 57 8.28 -7.29 -3.75
C ASN A 57 7.76 -6.61 -2.46
N ARG A 58 8.26 -5.40 -2.15
CA ARG A 58 7.77 -4.62 -1.01
C ARG A 58 6.31 -4.20 -1.15
N ALA A 59 5.85 -3.90 -2.37
CA ALA A 59 4.46 -3.56 -2.64
C ALA A 59 3.50 -4.71 -2.32
N PHE A 60 3.88 -5.97 -2.58
CA PHE A 60 3.10 -7.13 -2.14
C PHE A 60 3.01 -7.26 -0.62
N GLY A 61 4.10 -7.00 0.11
CA GLY A 61 4.07 -6.93 1.57
C GLY A 61 3.16 -5.81 2.08
N ALA A 62 3.17 -4.66 1.41
CA ALA A 62 2.32 -3.53 1.74
C ALA A 62 0.83 -3.85 1.56
N LEU A 63 0.44 -4.63 0.53
CA LEU A 63 -0.94 -5.09 0.36
C LEU A 63 -1.46 -5.86 1.58
N VAL A 64 -0.63 -6.74 2.16
CA VAL A 64 -1.01 -7.49 3.36
C VAL A 64 -1.12 -6.56 4.58
N SER A 65 -0.21 -5.60 4.70
CA SER A 65 -0.24 -4.62 5.79
C SER A 65 -1.50 -3.74 5.79
N GLN A 66 -2.17 -3.57 4.64
CA GLN A 66 -3.40 -2.79 4.53
C GLN A 66 -4.58 -3.41 5.31
N PHE A 67 -4.56 -4.72 5.53
CA PHE A 67 -5.55 -5.41 6.37
C PHE A 67 -5.30 -5.21 7.87
N SER A 68 -4.09 -4.76 8.23
CA SER A 68 -3.79 -4.33 9.60
C SER A 68 -4.54 -3.04 9.95
N ALA A 69 -4.79 -2.82 11.25
CA ALA A 69 -5.32 -1.53 11.67
C ALA A 69 -4.25 -0.44 11.51
N SER A 70 -4.68 0.77 11.12
CA SER A 70 -3.86 1.97 11.32
C SER A 70 -3.54 2.06 12.81
N THR A 71 -2.25 2.13 13.14
CA THR A 71 -1.77 2.36 14.51
C THR A 71 -1.97 3.80 14.95
N VAL A 72 -2.18 4.73 14.00
CA VAL A 72 -2.42 6.14 14.28
C VAL A 72 -3.90 6.35 14.57
N THR A 73 -4.20 6.73 15.81
CA THR A 73 -5.54 7.07 16.30
C THR A 73 -5.51 8.52 16.80
N PHE A 74 -6.66 9.19 16.89
CA PHE A 74 -6.72 10.52 17.52
C PHE A 74 -6.07 10.55 18.91
N GLN A 75 -6.22 9.46 19.67
CA GLN A 75 -5.59 9.31 20.98
C GLN A 75 -4.06 9.27 20.91
N SER A 76 -3.47 8.66 19.87
CA SER A 76 -2.01 8.63 19.70
C SER A 76 -1.48 10.03 19.35
N LEU A 77 -2.18 10.77 18.49
CA LEU A 77 -1.86 12.17 18.19
C LEU A 77 -1.88 13.06 19.44
N LEU A 78 -2.88 12.88 20.32
CA LEU A 78 -2.91 13.61 21.59
C LEU A 78 -1.76 13.19 22.52
N ALA A 79 -1.38 11.91 22.54
CA ALA A 79 -0.25 11.42 23.29
C ALA A 79 1.07 12.02 22.79
N ASP A 80 1.25 12.12 21.47
CA ASP A 80 2.44 12.73 20.86
C ASP A 80 2.55 14.22 21.23
N VAL A 81 1.43 14.96 21.23
CA VAL A 81 1.41 16.37 21.67
C VAL A 81 1.73 16.48 23.17
N ALA A 82 1.17 15.61 24.00
CA ALA A 82 1.47 15.58 25.43
C ALA A 82 2.96 15.31 25.69
N LEU A 83 3.55 14.36 24.96
CA LEU A 83 4.98 14.05 25.00
C LEU A 83 5.83 15.28 24.67
N MET A 84 5.48 16.03 23.62
CA MET A 84 6.20 17.27 23.25
C MET A 84 6.13 18.33 24.35
N ILE A 85 4.98 18.47 25.01
CA ILE A 85 4.80 19.40 26.15
C ILE A 85 5.66 18.97 27.34
N ASP A 86 5.72 17.67 27.63
CA ASP A 86 6.52 17.17 28.75
C ASP A 86 8.02 17.32 28.49
N TRP A 87 8.49 17.07 27.26
CA TRP A 87 9.85 17.40 26.85
C TRP A 87 10.18 18.88 27.01
N ALA A 88 9.26 19.78 26.68
CA ALA A 88 9.44 21.22 26.91
C ALA A 88 9.58 21.56 28.40
N LYS A 89 8.79 20.94 29.28
CA LYS A 89 8.92 21.12 30.75
C LYS A 89 10.23 20.58 31.29
N VAL A 90 10.68 19.41 30.80
CA VAL A 90 11.96 18.80 31.21
C VAL A 90 13.12 19.72 30.84
N VAL A 91 13.13 20.27 29.63
CA VAL A 91 14.15 21.23 29.20
C VAL A 91 14.13 22.49 30.06
N GLN A 92 12.94 23.01 30.40
CA GLN A 92 12.82 24.22 31.22
C GLN A 92 13.29 24.02 32.68
N THR A 93 13.07 22.83 33.24
CA THR A 93 13.35 22.55 34.65
C THR A 93 14.73 21.94 34.90
N LYS A 94 15.19 21.05 34.02
CA LYS A 94 16.40 20.24 34.18
C LYS A 94 17.44 20.46 33.07
N GLY A 95 17.12 21.25 32.05
CA GLY A 95 18.00 21.54 30.92
C GLY A 95 18.04 20.42 29.86
N VAL A 96 18.86 20.64 28.83
CA VAL A 96 18.92 19.79 27.61
C VAL A 96 19.52 18.40 27.88
N VAL A 97 20.38 18.27 28.89
CA VAL A 97 21.01 16.98 29.26
C VAL A 97 19.97 15.99 29.81
N ALA A 98 18.96 16.48 30.52
CA ALA A 98 17.86 15.64 30.99
C ALA A 98 16.98 15.14 29.83
N LEU A 99 16.80 15.96 28.80
CA LEU A 99 16.08 15.57 27.59
C LEU A 99 16.80 14.45 26.83
N GLU A 100 18.13 14.45 26.80
CA GLU A 100 18.93 13.37 26.18
C GLU A 100 18.65 12.01 26.82
N ALA A 101 18.57 11.96 28.15
CA ALA A 101 18.26 10.74 28.89
C ALA A 101 16.86 10.22 28.56
N GLU A 102 15.89 11.13 28.43
CA GLU A 102 14.48 10.81 28.17
C GLU A 102 14.25 10.36 26.71
N ILE A 103 14.93 10.99 25.75
CA ILE A 103 14.90 10.57 24.34
C ILE A 103 15.49 9.16 24.19
N GLY A 104 16.58 8.86 24.88
CA GLY A 104 17.29 7.58 24.82
C GLY A 104 16.54 6.40 25.45
N SER A 105 15.64 6.65 26.41
CA SER A 105 14.90 5.60 27.13
C SER A 105 13.48 5.36 26.61
N ASP A 106 12.76 6.39 26.15
CA ASP A 106 11.31 6.32 25.93
C ASP A 106 10.83 6.54 24.49
N THR A 107 11.72 6.85 23.54
CA THR A 107 11.28 7.18 22.18
C THR A 107 11.10 5.94 21.31
N SER A 108 9.86 5.46 21.21
CA SER A 108 9.50 4.33 20.33
C SER A 108 9.41 4.72 18.84
N ASP A 109 9.20 6.01 18.53
CA ASP A 109 9.11 6.49 17.16
C ASP A 109 10.50 6.91 16.61
N SER A 110 10.91 6.25 15.52
CA SER A 110 12.14 6.57 14.81
C SER A 110 12.22 8.03 14.34
N PHE A 111 11.09 8.69 14.04
CA PHE A 111 11.06 10.09 13.64
C PHE A 111 11.42 11.01 14.80
N LEU A 112 10.80 10.81 15.96
CA LEU A 112 11.07 11.59 17.16
C LEU A 112 12.51 11.40 17.67
N ALA A 113 13.04 10.18 17.56
CA ALA A 113 14.43 9.89 17.93
C ALA A 113 15.44 10.64 17.03
N VAL A 114 15.14 10.76 15.73
CA VAL A 114 15.96 11.54 14.78
C VAL A 114 15.85 13.04 15.08
N GLY A 115 14.64 13.54 15.36
CA GLY A 115 14.45 14.94 15.74
C GLY A 115 15.15 15.32 17.04
N GLY A 116 15.08 14.45 18.05
CA GLY A 116 15.82 14.60 19.29
C GLY A 116 17.34 14.70 19.06
N LYS A 117 17.91 13.87 18.20
CA LYS A 117 19.35 13.92 17.85
C LYS A 117 19.74 15.23 17.17
N PHE A 118 18.90 15.78 16.30
CA PHE A 118 19.16 17.09 15.69
C PHE A 118 19.12 18.22 16.73
N LEU A 119 18.19 18.15 17.68
CA LEU A 119 18.11 19.12 18.77
C LEU A 119 19.33 19.04 19.70
N LEU A 120 19.81 17.84 20.03
CA LEU A 120 21.05 17.62 20.80
C LEU A 120 22.31 18.10 20.06
N SER A 121 22.29 18.04 18.72
CA SER A 121 23.36 18.55 17.87
C SER A 121 23.32 20.08 17.71
N ASN A 122 22.52 20.79 18.53
CA ASN A 122 22.40 22.24 18.57
C ASN A 122 21.81 22.89 17.31
N TYR A 123 21.03 22.15 16.50
CA TYR A 123 20.20 22.76 15.45
C TYR A 123 18.98 23.44 16.10
N ARG A 124 18.64 24.67 15.67
CA ARG A 124 17.61 25.50 16.30
C ARG A 124 16.74 26.21 15.27
N GLY A 125 15.54 26.60 15.70
CA GLY A 125 14.64 27.45 14.92
C GLY A 125 14.31 26.85 13.54
N ASP A 126 14.48 27.66 12.50
CA ASP A 126 14.12 27.31 11.13
C ASP A 126 14.99 26.19 10.55
N ASP A 127 16.27 26.09 10.94
CA ASP A 127 17.16 25.02 10.44
C ASP A 127 16.70 23.64 10.89
N LEU A 128 16.32 23.50 12.17
CA LEU A 128 15.79 22.26 12.71
C LEU A 128 14.46 21.89 12.02
N ARG A 129 13.60 22.88 11.80
CA ARG A 129 12.33 22.68 11.09
C ARG A 129 12.56 22.17 9.66
N ASN A 130 13.45 22.82 8.91
CA ASN A 130 13.77 22.44 7.53
C ASN A 130 14.33 21.01 7.45
N LEU A 131 15.19 20.62 8.40
CA LEU A 131 15.74 19.27 8.52
C LEU A 131 14.64 18.23 8.78
N LEU A 132 13.73 18.51 9.72
CA LEU A 132 12.61 17.64 10.06
C LEU A 132 11.61 17.51 8.92
N GLU A 133 11.28 18.61 8.24
CA GLU A 133 10.42 18.61 7.04
C GLU A 133 11.05 17.78 5.93
N THR A 134 12.35 17.97 5.66
CA THR A 134 13.09 17.17 4.67
C THR A 134 13.13 15.68 5.03
N ALA A 135 13.31 15.35 6.31
CA ALA A 135 13.31 13.97 6.79
C ALA A 135 11.92 13.32 6.64
N ASN A 136 10.85 14.07 6.97
CA ASN A 136 9.48 13.64 6.78
C ASN A 136 9.16 13.39 5.31
N ASP A 137 9.50 14.33 4.43
CA ASP A 137 9.30 14.21 2.98
C ASP A 137 10.07 13.02 2.40
N SER A 138 11.32 12.82 2.84
CA SER A 138 12.13 11.68 2.42
C SER A 138 11.54 10.33 2.86
N SER A 139 10.93 10.27 4.05
CA SER A 139 10.22 9.08 4.52
C SER A 139 8.92 8.87 3.77
N TYR A 140 8.14 9.94 3.54
CA TYR A 140 6.91 9.91 2.77
C TYR A 140 7.16 9.40 1.35
N GLN A 141 8.17 9.93 0.65
CA GLN A 141 8.53 9.48 -0.69
C GLN A 141 8.87 7.99 -0.71
N ARG A 142 9.69 7.50 0.23
CA ARG A 142 10.07 6.08 0.35
C ARG A 142 8.87 5.17 0.56
N ASN A 143 7.93 5.56 1.42
CA ASN A 143 6.73 4.79 1.70
C ASN A 143 5.74 4.84 0.53
N THR A 144 5.70 5.95 -0.22
CA THR A 144 4.78 6.14 -1.35
C THR A 144 5.20 5.37 -2.60
N VAL A 145 6.48 5.01 -2.75
CA VAL A 145 6.94 4.20 -3.91
C VAL A 145 6.11 2.92 -4.06
N GLN A 146 5.82 2.23 -2.97
CA GLN A 146 5.03 0.99 -2.97
C GLN A 146 3.61 1.22 -3.49
N VAL A 147 2.98 2.32 -3.07
CA VAL A 147 1.64 2.73 -3.53
C VAL A 147 1.64 3.00 -5.02
N THR A 148 2.67 3.68 -5.53
CA THR A 148 2.81 3.98 -6.96
C THR A 148 2.95 2.71 -7.81
N VAL A 149 3.67 1.70 -7.31
CA VAL A 149 3.75 0.38 -7.95
C VAL A 149 2.37 -0.30 -7.99
N LEU A 150 1.63 -0.32 -6.87
CA LEU A 150 0.29 -0.92 -6.81
C LEU A 150 -0.71 -0.22 -7.73
N LYS A 151 -0.67 1.12 -7.77
CA LYS A 151 -1.47 1.91 -8.72
C LYS A 151 -1.13 1.55 -10.17
N LYS A 152 0.15 1.37 -10.49
CA LYS A 152 0.56 0.96 -11.82
C LYS A 152 0.04 -0.44 -12.16
N MET A 153 0.17 -1.39 -11.25
CA MET A 153 -0.40 -2.74 -11.43
C MET A 153 -1.90 -2.68 -11.70
N GLY A 154 -2.65 -1.93 -10.90
CA GLY A 154 -4.09 -1.71 -11.11
C GLY A 154 -4.43 -1.05 -12.44
N SER A 155 -3.58 -0.14 -12.93
CA SER A 155 -3.77 0.49 -14.26
C SER A 155 -3.43 -0.43 -15.44
N LEU A 156 -2.52 -1.41 -15.22
CA LEU A 156 -2.12 -2.37 -16.25
C LEU A 156 -3.12 -3.53 -16.37
N SER A 157 -3.80 -3.91 -15.29
CA SER A 157 -4.75 -5.04 -15.30
C SER A 157 -5.84 -4.91 -16.37
N PRO A 158 -6.53 -3.76 -16.57
CA PRO A 158 -7.51 -3.62 -17.65
C PRO A 158 -6.91 -3.75 -19.04
N ALA A 159 -5.69 -3.25 -19.25
CA ALA A 159 -5.00 -3.35 -20.54
C ALA A 159 -4.69 -4.81 -20.89
N TYR A 160 -4.16 -5.59 -19.95
CA TYR A 160 -3.97 -7.03 -20.13
C TYR A 160 -5.31 -7.80 -20.26
N GLY A 161 -6.38 -7.31 -19.62
CA GLY A 161 -7.73 -7.83 -19.81
C GLY A 161 -8.22 -7.68 -21.25
N MET A 162 -8.03 -6.51 -21.86
CA MET A 162 -8.34 -6.29 -23.27
C MET A 162 -7.47 -7.12 -24.21
N ILE A 163 -6.19 -7.35 -23.88
CA ILE A 163 -5.35 -8.28 -24.64
C ILE A 163 -5.91 -9.72 -24.53
N GLY A 164 -6.37 -10.11 -23.34
CA GLY A 164 -6.99 -11.41 -23.11
C GLY A 164 -8.25 -11.64 -23.95
N THR A 165 -9.08 -10.61 -24.17
CA THR A 165 -10.25 -10.74 -25.06
C THR A 165 -9.83 -10.99 -26.50
N LEU A 166 -8.79 -10.30 -26.99
CA LEU A 166 -8.25 -10.53 -28.33
C LEU A 166 -7.68 -11.94 -28.48
N VAL A 167 -6.92 -12.43 -27.49
CA VAL A 167 -6.39 -13.81 -27.50
C VAL A 167 -7.54 -14.82 -27.52
N GLY A 168 -8.58 -14.61 -26.71
CA GLY A 168 -9.77 -15.47 -26.70
C GLY A 168 -10.49 -15.50 -28.05
N LEU A 169 -10.65 -14.34 -28.69
CA LEU A 169 -11.25 -14.25 -30.03
C LEU A 169 -10.41 -14.99 -31.08
N VAL A 170 -9.08 -14.89 -31.04
CA VAL A 170 -8.20 -15.63 -31.97
C VAL A 170 -8.36 -17.14 -31.80
N ILE A 171 -8.43 -17.64 -30.56
CA ILE A 171 -8.63 -19.06 -30.26
C ILE A 171 -10.00 -19.52 -30.77
N MET A 172 -11.05 -18.73 -30.52
CA MET A 172 -12.40 -19.02 -31.00
C MET A 172 -12.42 -19.13 -32.52
N LEU A 173 -11.89 -18.13 -33.24
CA LEU A 173 -11.84 -18.12 -34.71
C LEU A 173 -11.00 -19.27 -35.28
N GLY A 174 -9.91 -19.64 -34.61
CA GLY A 174 -9.08 -20.79 -35.00
C GLY A 174 -9.81 -22.13 -34.87
N ASN A 175 -10.74 -22.24 -33.92
CA ASN A 175 -11.54 -23.45 -33.68
C ASN A 175 -12.86 -23.49 -34.46
N MET A 176 -13.24 -22.41 -35.17
CA MET A 176 -14.46 -22.38 -36.00
C MET A 176 -14.46 -23.34 -37.20
N GLY A 177 -13.31 -23.96 -37.51
CA GLY A 177 -13.23 -25.07 -38.47
C GLY A 177 -13.61 -26.45 -37.92
N GLY A 178 -13.89 -26.57 -36.62
CA GLY A 178 -14.23 -27.83 -35.91
C GLY A 178 -15.69 -27.93 -35.44
N ASP A 179 -15.98 -28.98 -34.65
CA ASP A 179 -17.33 -29.32 -34.14
C ASP A 179 -17.92 -28.16 -33.30
N PRO A 180 -19.13 -27.64 -33.61
CA PRO A 180 -19.72 -26.48 -32.93
C PRO A 180 -19.89 -26.63 -31.42
N ALA A 181 -19.96 -27.86 -30.91
CA ALA A 181 -20.03 -28.18 -29.48
C ALA A 181 -18.73 -27.87 -28.71
N SER A 182 -17.62 -27.63 -29.40
CA SER A 182 -16.31 -27.29 -28.80
C SER A 182 -16.10 -25.79 -28.58
N LEU A 183 -17.03 -24.94 -29.05
CA LEU A 183 -16.92 -23.48 -29.01
C LEU A 183 -17.45 -22.83 -27.72
N GLY A 184 -17.98 -23.61 -26.77
CA GLY A 184 -18.44 -23.13 -25.46
C GLY A 184 -19.74 -23.79 -25.01
#